data_AF-A0A7Z0T896-F1
#
_entry.id   AF-A0A7Z0T896-F1
#
_cell.length_a   1.000
_cell.length_b   1.000
_cell.length_c   1.000
_cell.angle_alpha   90.00
_cell.angle_beta   90.00
_cell.angle_gamma   90.00
#
_symmetry.space_group_name_H-M   'P 1'
#
loop_
_entity.id
_entity.type
_entity.pdbx_description
1 polymer ?
#
loop_
_entity_poly.entity_id
_entity_poly.type
_entity_poly.pdbx_seq_one_letter_code
_entity_poly.pdbx_strand_id
1 'polypeptide(L)'
;MTNFIILIIILLAYVKIYIGISKFFKFKYPFNSLDTLIVPILLFEIITIILFMISPNFYNIAPAIIHFVGNSFKILHFNFYAIIYLIINSLLIITNLGLSDDFIPIHNFVLLLHFILASIFTIRLI
;
A
#
# COMPACT_ATOMS: atom_id res chain seq x y z
N MET A 1 10.40 -12.78 20.01
CA MET A 1 9.13 -12.29 19.39
C MET A 1 9.38 -11.23 18.33
N THR A 2 10.26 -10.26 18.57
CA THR A 2 10.61 -9.19 17.61
C THR A 2 11.06 -9.70 16.23
N ASN A 3 11.95 -10.70 16.17
CA ASN A 3 12.42 -11.28 14.90
C ASN A 3 11.30 -11.95 14.07
N PHE A 4 10.28 -12.50 14.74
CA PHE A 4 9.15 -13.13 14.06
C PHE A 4 8.21 -12.09 13.45
N ILE A 5 7.97 -10.98 14.16
CA ILE A 5 7.17 -9.86 13.64
C ILE A 5 7.85 -9.22 12.43
N ILE A 6 9.18 -9.02 12.52
CA ILE A 6 9.98 -8.51 11.40
C ILE A 6 9.86 -9.41 10.17
N LEU A 7 9.95 -10.74 10.35
CA LEU A 7 9.79 -11.70 9.26
C LEU A 7 8.41 -11.58 8.57
N ILE A 8 7.33 -11.41 9.35
CA ILE A 8 5.98 -11.21 8.81
C ILE A 8 5.89 -9.93 7.98
N ILE A 9 6.47 -8.83 8.46
CA ILE A 9 6.46 -7.54 7.75
C ILE A 9 7.21 -7.64 6.42
N ILE A 10 8.37 -8.32 6.42
CA ILE A 10 9.14 -8.58 5.19
C ILE A 10 8.33 -9.43 4.21
N LEU A 11 7.69 -10.50 4.67
CA LEU A 11 6.82 -11.35 3.83
C LEU A 11 5.68 -10.54 3.20
N LEU A 12 5.02 -9.67 3.96
CA LEU A 12 3.96 -8.79 3.44
C LEU A 12 4.48 -7.82 2.37
N ALA A 13 5.67 -7.25 2.56
CA ALA A 13 6.31 -6.40 1.55
C ALA A 13 6.60 -7.17 0.25
N TYR A 14 7.09 -8.40 0.35
CA TYR A 14 7.30 -9.26 -0.83
C TYR A 14 5.99 -9.62 -1.53
N VAL A 15 4.91 -9.91 -0.79
CA VAL A 15 3.58 -10.19 -1.37
C VAL A 15 3.09 -8.98 -2.18
N LYS A 16 3.22 -7.76 -1.65
CA LYS A 16 2.84 -6.53 -2.38
C LYS A 16 3.62 -6.37 -3.68
N ILE A 17 4.96 -6.53 -3.64
CA ILE A 17 5.81 -6.45 -4.84
C ILE A 17 5.41 -7.51 -5.86
N TYR A 18 5.20 -8.74 -5.41
CA TYR A 18 4.82 -9.86 -6.26
C TYR A 18 3.50 -9.60 -6.99
N ILE A 19 2.46 -9.15 -6.26
CA ILE A 19 1.16 -8.81 -6.83
C ILE A 19 1.30 -7.67 -7.86
N GLY A 20 2.07 -6.63 -7.52
CA GLY A 20 2.31 -5.50 -8.43
C GLY A 20 2.94 -5.95 -9.75
N ILE A 21 4.00 -6.76 -9.69
CA ILE A 21 4.68 -7.30 -10.88
C ILE A 21 3.73 -8.20 -11.68
N SER A 22 3.00 -9.10 -11.00
CA SER A 22 2.04 -10.01 -11.61
C SER A 22 0.98 -9.26 -12.43
N LYS A 23 0.37 -8.22 -11.85
CA LYS A 23 -0.63 -7.39 -12.52
C LYS A 23 -0.07 -6.58 -13.68
N PHE A 24 1.12 -6.02 -13.54
CA PHE A 24 1.74 -5.23 -14.60
C PHE A 24 2.07 -6.07 -15.84
N PHE A 25 2.73 -7.21 -15.65
CA PHE A 25 3.09 -8.12 -16.74
C PHE A 25 1.94 -9.04 -17.18
N LYS A 26 0.76 -8.95 -16.54
CA LYS A 26 -0.42 -9.78 -16.79
C LYS A 26 -0.10 -11.29 -16.72
N PHE A 27 0.72 -11.68 -15.74
CA PHE A 27 1.05 -13.09 -15.56
C PHE A 27 -0.20 -13.88 -15.19
N LYS A 28 -0.37 -15.04 -15.82
CA LYS A 28 -1.48 -15.96 -15.56
C LYS A 28 -1.16 -16.82 -14.33
N TYR A 29 -1.88 -17.92 -14.14
CA TYR A 29 -1.63 -18.86 -13.04
C TYR A 29 -0.17 -19.34 -13.01
N PRO A 30 0.47 -19.48 -11.83
CA PRO A 30 -0.04 -19.27 -10.47
C PRO A 30 0.05 -17.82 -9.96
N PHE A 31 0.57 -16.89 -10.77
CA PHE A 31 0.90 -15.53 -10.35
C PHE A 31 -0.32 -14.66 -10.03
N ASN A 32 -1.47 -14.95 -10.63
CA ASN A 32 -2.73 -14.26 -10.36
C ASN A 32 -3.48 -14.76 -9.11
N SER A 33 -2.99 -15.80 -8.43
CA SER A 33 -3.67 -16.37 -7.24
C SER A 33 -3.80 -15.38 -6.08
N LEU A 34 -2.90 -14.40 -6.03
CA LEU A 34 -2.85 -13.36 -4.98
C LEU A 34 -3.55 -12.07 -5.38
N ASP A 35 -4.12 -11.98 -6.59
CA ASP A 35 -4.82 -10.77 -7.07
C ASP A 35 -6.03 -10.41 -6.20
N THR A 36 -6.67 -11.42 -5.60
CA THR A 36 -7.79 -11.25 -4.66
C THR A 36 -7.38 -10.49 -3.40
N LEU A 37 -6.08 -10.44 -3.08
CA LEU A 37 -5.55 -9.71 -1.92
C LEU A 37 -5.36 -8.21 -2.18
N ILE A 38 -5.43 -7.74 -3.44
CA ILE A 38 -5.23 -6.32 -3.76
C ILE A 38 -6.19 -5.43 -2.98
N VAL A 39 -7.49 -5.71 -3.06
CA VAL A 39 -8.52 -4.89 -2.39
C VAL A 39 -8.38 -4.97 -0.86
N PRO A 40 -8.25 -6.16 -0.23
CA PRO A 40 -7.96 -6.25 1.21
C PRO A 40 -6.73 -5.47 1.66
N ILE A 41 -5.63 -5.51 0.89
CA ILE A 41 -4.40 -4.78 1.22
C ILE A 41 -4.64 -3.27 1.18
N LEU A 42 -5.27 -2.75 0.13
CA LEU A 42 -5.55 -1.32 -0.01
C LEU A 42 -6.54 -0.82 1.06
N LEU A 43 -7.56 -1.63 1.40
CA LEU A 43 -8.50 -1.32 2.49
C LEU A 43 -7.80 -1.29 3.85
N PHE A 44 -6.90 -2.24 4.11
CA PHE A 44 -6.11 -2.25 5.33
C PHE A 44 -5.25 -0.98 5.44
N GLU A 45 -4.61 -0.55 4.35
CA GLU A 45 -3.86 0.72 4.32
C GLU A 45 -4.77 1.92 4.61
N ILE A 46 -5.98 1.99 4.06
CA ILE A 46 -6.94 3.07 4.37
C ILE A 46 -7.29 3.10 5.86
N ILE A 47 -7.67 1.96 6.43
CA ILE A 47 -8.09 1.87 7.84
C ILE A 47 -6.94 2.30 8.76
N THR A 48 -5.74 1.83 8.50
CA THR A 48 -4.57 2.14 9.33
C THR A 48 -4.16 3.61 9.24
N ILE A 49 -4.33 4.26 8.09
CA ILE A 49 -4.13 5.70 7.96
C ILE A 49 -5.15 6.48 8.79
N ILE A 50 -6.43 6.13 8.70
CA ILE A 50 -7.49 6.81 9.45
C ILE A 50 -7.23 6.66 10.96
N LEU A 51 -6.90 5.45 11.41
CA LEU A 51 -6.55 5.20 12.81
C LEU A 51 -5.34 6.02 13.26
N PHE A 52 -4.30 6.12 12.42
CA PHE A 52 -3.10 6.91 12.71
C PHE A 52 -3.36 8.42 12.74
N MET A 53 -4.26 8.93 11.90
CA MET A 53 -4.70 10.33 11.95
C MET A 53 -5.46 10.67 13.24
N ILE A 54 -6.23 9.72 13.77
CA ILE A 54 -6.96 9.88 15.05
C ILE A 54 -6.02 9.76 16.25
N SER A 55 -5.08 8.81 16.20
CA SER A 55 -4.12 8.59 17.27
C SER A 55 -2.73 8.21 16.74
N PRO A 56 -1.68 8.97 17.06
CA PRO A 56 -0.31 8.68 16.64
C PRO A 56 0.25 7.39 17.26
N ASN A 57 -0.43 6.79 18.25
CA ASN A 57 -0.03 5.52 18.86
C ASN A 57 -0.11 4.33 17.88
N PHE A 58 -0.83 4.46 16.76
CA PHE A 58 -0.92 3.43 15.72
C PHE A 58 0.23 3.48 14.70
N TYR A 59 1.34 4.17 15.02
CA TYR A 59 2.45 4.35 14.08
C TYR A 59 3.07 3.04 13.56
N ASN A 60 2.97 1.97 14.33
CA ASN A 60 3.54 0.66 13.96
C ASN A 60 2.74 -0.07 12.87
N ILE A 61 1.52 0.39 12.57
CA ILE A 61 0.56 -0.33 11.72
C ILE A 61 0.20 0.50 10.48
N ALA A 62 0.47 1.80 10.49
CA ALA A 62 0.25 2.65 9.33
C ALA A 62 1.31 2.40 8.23
N PRO A 63 0.98 2.69 6.96
CA PRO A 63 1.90 2.48 5.84
C PRO A 63 3.18 3.29 6.03
N ALA A 64 4.33 2.62 5.93
CA ALA A 64 5.65 3.20 6.18
C ALA A 64 5.96 4.47 5.38
N ILE A 65 5.37 4.64 4.19
CA ILE A 65 5.46 5.87 3.38
C ILE A 65 5.03 7.09 4.19
N ILE A 66 3.94 6.97 4.93
CA ILE A 66 3.28 8.07 5.63
C ILE A 66 4.11 8.50 6.85
N HIS A 67 4.83 7.56 7.47
CA HIS A 67 5.81 7.83 8.53
C HIS A 67 7.01 8.62 8.03
N PHE A 68 7.57 8.24 6.87
CA PHE A 68 8.78 8.88 6.35
C PHE A 68 8.55 10.36 6.02
N VAL A 69 7.37 10.65 5.47
CA VAL A 69 6.96 12.01 5.15
C VAL A 69 6.58 12.80 6.42
N GLY A 70 5.91 12.15 7.38
CA GLY A 70 5.54 12.77 8.66
C GLY A 70 6.73 13.09 9.59
N ASN A 71 7.79 12.28 9.59
CA ASN A 71 9.00 12.56 10.40
C ASN A 71 9.86 13.71 9.85
N SER A 72 9.71 14.04 8.56
CA SER A 72 10.52 15.06 7.90
C SER A 72 9.85 16.44 7.87
N PHE A 73 8.52 16.51 8.05
CA PHE A 73 7.73 17.72 7.87
C PHE A 73 6.71 17.94 9.00
N LYS A 74 6.43 19.21 9.34
CA LYS A 74 5.46 19.63 10.36
C LYS A 74 4.07 18.99 10.13
N ILE A 75 3.32 18.79 11.23
CA ILE A 75 1.97 18.18 11.33
C ILE A 75 0.98 18.55 10.19
N LEU A 76 1.05 19.77 9.65
CA LEU A 76 0.17 20.23 8.58
C LEU A 76 0.43 19.54 7.23
N HIS A 77 1.69 19.27 6.91
CA HIS A 77 2.07 18.54 5.70
C HIS A 77 1.69 17.06 5.81
N PHE A 78 1.83 16.48 6.99
CA PHE A 78 1.44 15.10 7.26
C PHE A 78 -0.02 14.82 6.86
N ASN A 79 -0.97 15.66 7.29
CA ASN A 79 -2.38 15.50 6.95
C ASN A 79 -2.62 15.57 5.43
N PHE A 80 -1.91 16.45 4.72
CA PHE A 80 -2.00 16.54 3.27
C PHE A 80 -1.52 15.26 2.56
N TYR A 81 -0.39 14.69 2.99
CA TYR A 81 0.10 13.44 2.42
C TYR A 81 -0.79 12.25 2.75
N ALA A 82 -1.35 12.18 3.96
CA ALA A 82 -2.33 11.16 4.33
C ALA A 82 -3.58 11.23 3.43
N ILE A 83 -4.09 12.44 3.18
CA ILE A 83 -5.23 12.66 2.26
C ILE A 83 -4.90 12.20 0.84
N ILE A 84 -3.73 12.57 0.30
CA ILE A 84 -3.30 12.12 -1.04
C ILE A 84 -3.24 10.58 -1.08
N TYR A 85 -2.67 9.95 -0.06
CA TYR A 85 -2.54 8.50 -0.01
C TYR A 85 -3.89 7.79 0.08
N LEU A 86 -4.85 8.37 0.81
CA LEU A 86 -6.24 7.90 0.85
C LEU A 86 -6.92 8.01 -0.52
N ILE A 87 -6.70 9.10 -1.25
CA ILE A 87 -7.24 9.28 -2.61
C ILE A 87 -6.66 8.22 -3.55
N ILE A 88 -5.34 8.01 -3.53
CA ILE A 88 -4.68 7.00 -4.36
C ILE A 88 -5.23 5.60 -4.06
N ASN A 89 -5.29 5.21 -2.78
CA ASN A 89 -5.81 3.89 -2.39
C ASN A 89 -7.27 3.70 -2.80
N SER A 90 -8.10 4.73 -2.64
CA SER A 90 -9.51 4.68 -3.03
C SER A 90 -9.68 4.53 -4.55
N LEU A 91 -8.91 5.29 -5.34
CA LEU A 91 -8.91 5.16 -6.81
C LEU A 91 -8.47 3.76 -7.24
N LEU A 92 -7.40 3.23 -6.65
CA LEU A 92 -6.91 1.89 -6.95
C LEU A 92 -7.97 0.81 -6.62
N ILE A 93 -8.72 0.95 -5.53
CA ILE A 93 -9.82 0.03 -5.19
C ILE A 93 -10.94 0.11 -6.25
N ILE A 94 -11.42 1.31 -6.55
CA ILE A 94 -12.53 1.53 -7.49
C ILE A 94 -12.19 0.94 -8.86
N THR A 95 -10.97 1.19 -9.36
CA THR A 95 -10.54 0.67 -10.66
C THR A 95 -10.33 -0.85 -10.63
N ASN A 96 -9.80 -1.42 -9.54
CA ASN A 96 -9.62 -2.87 -9.43
C ASN A 96 -10.93 -3.65 -9.24
N LEU A 97 -12.01 -2.98 -8.80
CA LEU A 97 -13.36 -3.55 -8.75
C LEU A 97 -14.07 -3.53 -10.12
N GLY A 98 -13.41 -3.06 -11.19
CA GLY A 98 -13.97 -3.08 -12.54
C GLY A 98 -15.02 -2.00 -12.80
N LEU A 99 -15.04 -0.92 -12.00
CA LEU A 99 -15.98 0.17 -12.17
C LEU A 99 -15.58 1.15 -13.29
N SER A 100 -14.39 0.99 -13.90
CA SER A 100 -13.93 1.84 -15.01
C SER A 100 -12.87 1.12 -15.87
N ASP A 101 -13.29 0.64 -17.05
CA ASP A 101 -12.46 -0.17 -17.96
C ASP A 101 -11.41 0.65 -18.74
N ASP A 102 -11.60 1.96 -18.89
CA ASP A 102 -10.71 2.82 -19.68
C ASP A 102 -9.33 3.04 -19.03
N PHE A 103 -9.19 2.76 -17.72
CA PHE A 103 -7.99 3.03 -16.95
C PHE A 103 -7.09 1.81 -16.72
N ILE A 104 -7.46 0.62 -17.19
CA ILE A 104 -6.79 -0.65 -16.84
C ILE A 104 -5.26 -0.64 -17.07
N PRO A 105 -4.70 -0.11 -18.19
CA PRO A 105 -3.25 -0.11 -18.41
C PRO A 105 -2.51 0.81 -17.44
N ILE A 106 -3.03 2.01 -17.23
CA ILE A 106 -2.45 3.02 -16.33
C ILE A 106 -2.59 2.54 -14.88
N HIS A 107 -3.73 1.93 -14.54
CA HIS A 107 -4.01 1.38 -13.23
C HIS A 107 -2.95 0.34 -12.81
N ASN A 108 -2.65 -0.64 -13.66
CA ASN A 108 -1.67 -1.67 -13.32
C ASN A 108 -0.27 -1.09 -13.08
N PHE A 109 0.11 -0.04 -13.83
CA PHE A 109 1.36 0.67 -13.63
C PHE A 109 1.38 1.45 -12.31
N VAL A 110 0.31 2.20 -12.01
CA VAL A 110 0.19 2.95 -10.75
C VAL A 110 0.15 2.01 -9.55
N LEU A 111 -0.54 0.86 -9.66
CA LEU A 111 -0.60 -0.17 -8.63
C LEU A 111 0.79 -0.77 -8.36
N LEU A 112 1.55 -1.10 -9.41
CA LEU A 112 2.93 -1.56 -9.29
C LEU A 112 3.79 -0.53 -8.55
N LEU A 113 3.75 0.74 -8.99
CA LEU A 113 4.55 1.81 -8.41
C LEU A 113 4.18 2.05 -6.93
N HIS A 114 2.88 2.06 -6.61
CA HIS A 114 2.37 2.18 -5.25
C HIS A 114 2.89 1.05 -4.35
N PHE A 115 2.78 -0.20 -4.78
CA PHE A 115 3.24 -1.35 -4.00
C PHE A 115 4.76 -1.42 -3.86
N ILE A 116 5.53 -1.06 -4.90
CA ILE A 116 7.00 -0.97 -4.80
C ILE A 116 7.39 0.09 -3.77
N LEU A 117 6.84 1.30 -3.88
CA LEU A 117 7.16 2.37 -2.94
C LEU A 117 6.75 1.94 -1.52
N ALA A 118 5.52 1.46 -1.32
CA ALA A 118 5.03 1.05 0.00
C ALA A 118 5.95 -0.02 0.63
N SER A 119 6.46 -0.94 -0.19
CA SER A 119 7.35 -2.01 0.25
C SER A 119 8.77 -1.52 0.57
N ILE A 120 9.36 -0.64 -0.26
CA ILE A 120 10.69 -0.05 0.00
C ILE A 120 10.69 0.68 1.33
N PHE A 121 9.69 1.52 1.57
CA PHE A 121 9.60 2.24 2.84
C PHE A 121 9.36 1.30 4.02
N THR A 122 8.58 0.23 3.83
CA THR A 122 8.35 -0.78 4.88
C THR A 122 9.64 -1.49 5.26
N ILE A 123 10.44 -1.92 4.28
CA ILE A 123 11.72 -2.60 4.51
C ILE A 123 12.73 -1.67 5.18
N ARG A 124 12.75 -0.38 4.83
CA ARG A 124 13.68 0.61 5.40
C ARG A 124 13.37 0.97 6.86
N LEU A 125 12.13 0.82 7.29
CA LEU A 125 11.66 1.22 8.63
C LEU A 125 11.89 0.14 9.70
N ILE A 126 12.18 -1.10 9.28
CA ILE A 126 12.60 -2.23 10.12
C ILE A 126 14.05 -2.02 10.58
#